data_AF-A0A7X8Q701-F1
#
_entry.id   AF-A0A7X8Q701-F1
#
_cell.length_a   1.000
_cell.length_b   1.000
_cell.length_c   1.000
_cell.angle_alpha   90.00
_cell.angle_beta   90.00
_cell.angle_gamma   90.00
#
_symmetry.space_group_name_H-M   'P 1'
#
loop_
_entity.id
_entity.type
_entity.pdbx_description
1 polymer ?
#
loop_
_entity_poly.entity_id
_entity_poly.type
_entity_poly.pdbx_seq_one_letter_code
_entity_poly.pdbx_strand_id
1 'polypeptide(L)' 'ERTLSSLFKERTGYTFLEYVTLYRMRIAAELLQQKDIRVQEVAPLVGYRDYRYFIKIFKSCFDLTPLEYKKGHTPQ' A
#
# COMPACT_ATOMS: atom_id res chain seq x y z
N GLU A 1 5.28 18.75 -26.09
CA GLU A 1 4.35 17.62 -25.96
C GLU A 1 4.00 17.41 -24.49
N ARG A 2 2.74 17.12 -24.13
CA ARG A 2 2.41 16.67 -22.75
C ARG A 2 2.72 15.18 -22.66
N THR A 3 3.53 14.79 -21.68
CA THR A 3 3.83 13.38 -21.41
C THR A 3 2.72 12.75 -20.57
N LEU A 4 2.52 11.43 -20.68
CA LEU A 4 1.58 10.69 -19.84
C LEU A 4 1.79 10.98 -18.35
N SER A 5 3.04 11.04 -17.89
CA SER A 5 3.39 11.37 -16.51
C SER A 5 2.90 12.76 -16.08
N SER A 6 3.06 13.77 -16.94
CA SER A 6 2.59 15.14 -16.66
C SER A 6 1.07 15.23 -16.62
N LEU A 7 0.38 14.61 -17.58
CA LEU A 7 -1.08 14.60 -17.65
C LEU A 7 -1.70 13.82 -16.49
N PHE A 8 -1.11 12.67 -16.13
CA PHE A 8 -1.59 11.84 -15.02
C PHE A 8 -1.49 12.60 -13.69
N LYS A 9 -0.36 13.28 -13.45
CA LYS A 9 -0.18 14.11 -12.26
C LYS A 9 -1.13 15.31 -12.23
N GLU A 10 -1.33 15.99 -13.35
CA GLU A 10 -2.30 17.08 -13.47
C GLU A 10 -3.73 16.62 -13.13
N ARG A 11 -4.12 15.41 -13.55
CA ARG A 11 -5.48 14.89 -13.34
C ARG A 11 -5.72 14.25 -11.98
N THR A 12 -4.71 13.63 -11.39
CA THR A 12 -4.87 12.84 -10.16
C THR A 12 -4.24 13.50 -8.93
N GLY A 13 -3.34 14.47 -9.10
CA GLY A 13 -2.48 15.00 -8.04
C GLY A 13 -1.26 14.14 -7.72
N TYR A 14 -1.19 12.92 -8.25
CA TYR A 14 -0.13 11.95 -7.97
C TYR A 14 0.67 11.62 -9.23
N THR A 15 1.95 11.32 -9.06
CA THR A 15 2.68 10.58 -10.08
C THR A 15 2.06 9.19 -10.24
N PHE A 16 2.28 8.57 -11.41
CA PHE A 16 1.80 7.21 -11.67
C PHE A 16 2.30 6.21 -10.61
N LEU A 17 3.58 6.32 -10.21
CA LEU A 17 4.17 5.43 -9.21
C LEU A 17 3.55 5.61 -7.82
N GLU A 18 3.30 6.85 -7.40
CA GLU A 18 2.61 7.14 -6.13
C GLU A 18 1.20 6.54 -6.15
N TYR A 19 0.46 6.73 -7.24
CA TYR A 19 -0.89 6.19 -7.38
C TYR A 19 -0.91 4.66 -7.30
N VAL A 20 -0.01 3.98 -8.04
CA VAL A 20 0.12 2.52 -7.98
C VAL A 20 0.52 2.06 -6.57
N THR A 21 1.39 2.81 -5.90
CA THR A 21 1.81 2.50 -4.52
C THR A 21 0.62 2.58 -3.57
N LEU A 22 -0.15 3.68 -3.60
CA LEU A 22 -1.36 3.85 -2.78
C LEU A 22 -2.39 2.75 -3.07
N TYR A 23 -2.62 2.44 -4.35
CA TYR A 23 -3.54 1.37 -4.75
C TYR A 23 -3.11 0.02 -4.17
N ARG A 24 -1.83 -0.37 -4.32
CA ARG A 24 -1.30 -1.62 -3.74
C ARG A 24 -1.41 -1.64 -2.22
N MET A 25 -1.15 -0.52 -1.56
CA MET A 25 -1.28 -0.40 -0.10
C MET A 25 -2.74 -0.55 0.36
N ARG A 26 -3.71 -0.02 -0.40
CA ARG A 26 -5.14 -0.24 -0.13
C ARG A 26 -5.51 -1.72 -0.22
N ILE A 27 -5.08 -2.41 -1.28
CA ILE A 27 -5.30 -3.86 -1.41
C ILE A 27 -4.63 -4.62 -0.27
N ALA A 28 -3.42 -4.22 0.14
CA ALA A 28 -2.74 -4.83 1.28
C ALA A 28 -3.56 -4.69 2.57
N ALA A 29 -4.15 -3.52 2.82
CA ALA A 29 -5.02 -3.29 3.97
C ALA A 29 -6.28 -4.18 3.93
N GLU A 30 -6.92 -4.31 2.76
CA GLU A 30 -8.06 -5.22 2.56
C GLU A 30 -7.69 -6.69 2.85
N LEU A 31 -6.52 -7.15 2.37
CA LEU A 31 -6.03 -8.51 2.63
C LEU A 31 -5.72 -8.75 4.11
N LEU A 32 -5.19 -7.74 4.83
CA LEU A 32 -4.87 -7.85 6.24
C LEU A 32 -6.11 -8.02 7.13
N GLN A 33 -7.29 -7.61 6.66
CA GLN A 33 -8.57 -7.83 7.35
C GLN A 33 -9.09 -9.27 7.21
N GLN A 34 -8.52 -10.06 6.30
CA GLN A 34 -8.88 -11.47 6.15
C GLN A 34 -8.25 -12.31 7.26
N LYS A 35 -9.07 -13.13 7.93
CA LYS A 35 -8.62 -13.94 9.08
C LYS A 35 -7.49 -14.90 8.70
N ASP A 36 -7.61 -15.52 7.53
CA ASP A 36 -6.76 -16.64 7.09
C ASP A 36 -5.44 -16.22 6.43
N ILE A 37 -5.24 -14.93 6.13
CA ILE A 37 -4.00 -14.44 5.50
C ILE A 37 -2.97 -14.03 6.55
N ARG A 38 -1.77 -14.62 6.55
CA ARG A 38 -0.69 -14.16 7.44
C ARG A 38 -0.07 -12.88 6.90
N VAL A 39 0.37 -11.99 7.79
CA VAL A 39 0.95 -10.68 7.44
C VAL A 39 2.13 -10.81 6.45
N GLN A 40 2.95 -11.86 6.60
CA GLN A 40 4.09 -12.13 5.71
C GLN A 40 3.68 -12.51 4.29
N GLU A 41 2.46 -13.01 4.09
CA GLU A 41 1.94 -13.42 2.79
C GLU A 41 1.42 -12.22 1.98
N VAL A 42 1.11 -11.10 2.62
CA VAL A 42 0.52 -9.92 1.97
C VAL A 42 1.51 -9.23 1.02
N ALA A 43 2.78 -9.10 1.41
CA ALA A 43 3.79 -8.41 0.60
C ALA A 43 3.93 -8.97 -0.83
N PRO A 44 4.12 -10.29 -1.04
CA PRO A 44 4.19 -10.83 -2.40
C PRO A 44 2.86 -10.72 -3.17
N LEU A 45 1.71 -10.81 -2.49
CA LEU A 45 0.38 -10.68 -3.13
C LEU A 45 0.14 -9.28 -3.71
N VAL A 46 0.73 -8.24 -3.13
CA VAL A 46 0.65 -6.85 -3.63
C VAL A 46 1.89 -6.41 -4.40
N GLY A 47 2.74 -7.36 -4.80
CA GLY A 47 3.86 -7.13 -5.72
C GLY A 47 5.15 -6.63 -5.07
N TYR A 48 5.34 -6.84 -3.77
CA TYR A 48 6.57 -6.50 -3.05
C TYR A 48 7.35 -7.76 -2.69
N ARG A 49 8.57 -7.89 -3.23
CA ARG A 49 9.50 -8.98 -2.89
C ARG A 49 10.22 -8.75 -1.56
N ASP A 50 10.55 -7.48 -1.27
CA ASP A 50 11.18 -7.09 -0.01
C ASP A 50 10.12 -6.76 1.03
N TYR A 51 10.02 -7.63 2.04
CA TYR A 51 9.07 -7.48 3.15
C TYR A 51 9.37 -6.25 4.04
N ARG A 52 10.64 -5.89 4.25
CA ARG A 52 11.01 -4.72 5.07
C ARG A 52 10.64 -3.43 4.34
N TYR A 53 10.86 -3.39 3.04
CA TYR A 53 10.42 -2.26 2.22
C TYR A 53 8.90 -2.15 2.20
N PHE A 54 8.18 -3.27 2.03
CA PHE A 54 6.71 -3.30 2.16
C PHE A 54 6.24 -2.71 3.49
N ILE A 55 6.79 -3.13 4.64
CA ILE A 55 6.42 -2.57 5.95
C ILE A 55 6.66 -1.06 6.00
N LYS A 56 7.81 -0.59 5.50
CA LYS A 56 8.15 0.84 5.49
C LYS A 56 7.11 1.65 4.70
N ILE A 57 6.73 1.18 3.52
CA ILE A 57 5.75 1.87 2.67
C ILE A 57 4.35 1.78 3.29
N PHE A 58 3.93 0.61 3.78
CA PHE A 58 2.64 0.44 4.42
C PHE A 58 2.48 1.38 5.63
N LYS A 59 3.51 1.45 6.50
CA LYS A 59 3.54 2.37 7.63
C LYS A 59 3.48 3.83 7.19
N SER A 60 4.14 4.19 6.11
CA SER A 60 4.04 5.55 5.56
C SER A 60 2.66 5.90 5.01
N CYS A 61 1.84 4.91 4.64
CA CYS A 61 0.50 5.14 4.09
C CYS A 61 -0.61 5.09 5.14
N PHE A 62 -0.43 4.33 6.22
CA PHE A 62 -1.48 4.08 7.23
C PHE A 62 -1.07 4.44 8.66
N ASP A 63 0.14 4.97 8.85
CA ASP A 63 0.75 5.26 10.17
C ASP A 63 0.85 4.07 11.14
N LEU A 64 0.61 2.86 10.62
CA LEU A 64 0.64 1.60 11.34
C LEU A 64 1.46 0.58 10.58
N THR A 65 2.13 -0.32 11.29
CA THR A 65 2.69 -1.51 10.66
C THR A 65 1.56 -2.45 10.20
N PRO A 66 1.81 -3.30 9.18
CA PRO A 66 0.85 -4.31 8.75
C PRO A 66 0.30 -5.20 9.89
N LEU A 67 1.15 -5.51 10.88
CA LEU A 67 0.76 -6.31 12.04
C LEU A 67 -0.15 -5.55 13.00
N GLU A 68 0.14 -4.28 13.27
CA GLU A 68 -0.71 -3.41 14.10
C GLU A 68 -2.08 -3.22 13.44
N TYR A 69 -2.09 -2.97 12.12
CA TYR A 69 -3.30 -2.84 11.31
C TYR A 69 -4.17 -4.10 11.39
N LYS A 70 -3.57 -5.30 11.18
CA LYS A 70 -4.30 -6.58 11.29
C LYS A 70 -4.86 -6.85 12.69
N LYS A 71 -4.17 -6.40 13.75
CA LYS A 71 -4.62 -6.56 15.14
C LYS A 71 -5.76 -5.60 15.52
N GLY A 72 -6.25 -4.76 14.61
CA GLY A 72 -7.35 -3.84 14.86
C GLY A 72 -6.93 -2.53 15.55
N HIS A 73 -5.66 -2.14 15.46
CA HIS A 73 -5.21 -0.81 15.94
C HIS A 73 -5.57 0.30 14.95
N THR A 74 -6.69 0.21 14.25
CA THR A 74 -7.16 1.30 13.38
C THR A 74 -7.30 2.58 14.20
N PRO A 75 -6.62 3.69 13.86
CA PRO A 75 -7.00 4.98 14.38
C PRO A 75 -8.48 5.19 14.06
N GLN A 76 -9.24 5.62 15.08
CA GLN A 76 -10.64 6.01 14.93
C GLN A 76 -10.80 7.12 13.90
#